data_AF-A0A162R4V8-F1
#
_entry.id   AF-A0A162R4V8-F1
#
_cell.length_a   1.000
_cell.length_b   1.000
_cell.length_c   1.000
_cell.angle_alpha   90.00
_cell.angle_beta   90.00
_cell.angle_gamma   90.00
#
_symmetry.space_group_name_H-M   'P 1'
#
loop_
_entity.id
_entity.type
_entity.pdbx_description
1 polymer ?
#
loop_
_entity_poly.entity_id
_entity_poly.type
_entity_poly.pdbx_seq_one_letter_code
_entity_poly.pdbx_strand_id
1 'polypeptide(L)'
;LLPSKDSYDKRVKFVNLMERLLNAEWPDHDIKANVFGSSVNDLGTSSSDVDLCITTAWNGLRNVRVLAKLFRKCGMQHVVCVPRAKVPIVRLFDPELQLSCDINVNNTIALQNTKMIKTYVALDSRVRPLIMTIKHWTKQRSLNDAGKYNVCVSNGGTLSSYTWTCMIINFLQQRQPPILPVLHKIESEGKDEDYFYDDVEKLKDFGLANKESLGGLLFAFFRRFAIEFDYDEQVVSVRQGRYLTKKEKGWDTGRNKMSLCVEEPFNVGRNLGNSADIASVHGLRCEFQRFLDLLIAGDDLEFICSLYQ
;
A
#
# COMPACT_ATOMS: atom_id res chain seq x y z
N LEU A 1 13.88 -11.61 -1.24
CA LEU A 1 12.94 -10.47 -1.29
C LEU A 1 13.45 -9.23 -0.53
N LEU A 2 14.25 -9.38 0.53
CA LEU A 2 14.73 -8.25 1.32
C LEU A 2 15.65 -7.31 0.51
N PRO A 3 15.59 -5.99 0.75
CA PRO A 3 16.44 -5.04 0.07
C PRO A 3 17.90 -5.16 0.53
N SER A 4 18.85 -4.88 -0.37
CA SER A 4 20.27 -4.82 -0.03
C SER A 4 20.62 -3.49 0.65
N LYS A 5 21.75 -3.46 1.37
CA LYS A 5 22.32 -2.22 1.93
C LYS A 5 22.56 -1.16 0.85
N ASP A 6 23.10 -1.56 -0.31
CA ASP A 6 23.28 -0.67 -1.46
C ASP A 6 21.96 -0.04 -1.93
N SER A 7 20.86 -0.80 -1.97
CA SER A 7 19.53 -0.26 -2.31
C SER A 7 19.08 0.81 -1.31
N TYR A 8 19.34 0.59 -0.02
CA TYR A 8 19.04 1.59 1.02
C TYR A 8 19.87 2.87 0.84
N ASP A 9 21.19 2.73 0.67
CA ASP A 9 22.11 3.86 0.51
C ASP A 9 21.78 4.71 -0.72
N LYS A 10 21.40 4.07 -1.83
CA LYS A 10 20.90 4.75 -3.04
C LYS A 10 19.64 5.56 -2.78
N ARG A 11 18.67 5.01 -2.03
CA ARG A 11 17.43 5.74 -1.68
C ARG A 11 17.72 6.96 -0.82
N VAL A 12 18.60 6.85 0.17
CA VAL A 12 19.01 7.99 1.01
C VAL A 12 19.67 9.08 0.16
N LYS A 13 20.60 8.71 -0.74
CA LYS A 13 21.22 9.66 -1.69
C LYS A 13 20.20 10.33 -2.59
N PHE A 14 19.25 9.57 -3.12
CA PHE A 14 18.20 10.07 -4.00
C PHE A 14 17.32 11.12 -3.31
N VAL A 15 16.90 10.87 -2.07
CA VAL A 15 16.07 11.81 -1.29
C VAL A 15 16.80 13.13 -1.05
N ASN A 16 18.06 13.04 -0.63
CA ASN A 16 18.91 14.21 -0.42
C ASN A 16 19.18 14.96 -1.74
N LEU A 17 19.26 14.26 -2.88
CA LEU A 17 19.34 14.89 -4.19
C LEU A 17 18.05 15.64 -4.52
N MET A 18 16.88 14.99 -4.37
CA MET A 18 15.59 15.62 -4.65
C MET A 18 15.36 16.87 -3.80
N GLU A 19 15.60 16.82 -2.49
CA GLU A 19 15.45 17.98 -1.60
C GLU A 19 16.38 19.13 -2.00
N ARG A 20 17.65 18.84 -2.34
CA ARG A 20 18.60 19.85 -2.81
C ARG A 20 18.17 20.50 -4.12
N LEU A 21 17.71 19.71 -5.11
CA LEU A 21 17.25 20.25 -6.39
C LEU A 21 16.05 21.19 -6.22
N LEU A 22 15.11 20.82 -5.35
CA LEU A 22 13.92 21.62 -5.07
C LEU A 22 14.28 22.96 -4.42
N ASN A 23 15.13 22.95 -3.39
CA ASN A 23 15.52 24.18 -2.69
C ASN A 23 16.52 25.04 -3.48
N ALA A 24 17.23 24.47 -4.47
CA ALA A 24 18.06 25.24 -5.39
C ALA A 24 17.23 26.01 -6.44
N GLU A 25 16.15 25.41 -6.96
CA GLU A 25 15.26 26.09 -7.92
C GLU A 25 14.32 27.08 -7.22
N TRP A 26 13.85 26.74 -6.01
CA TRP A 26 12.95 27.57 -5.22
C TRP A 26 13.50 27.78 -3.80
N PRO A 27 14.48 28.69 -3.62
CA PRO A 27 14.97 29.06 -2.31
C PRO A 27 13.85 29.70 -1.47
N ASP A 28 13.99 29.66 -0.14
CA ASP A 28 13.09 30.32 0.83
C ASP A 28 11.67 29.73 0.97
N HIS A 29 11.45 28.49 0.53
CA HIS A 29 10.14 27.82 0.62
C HIS A 29 10.13 26.58 1.52
N ASP A 30 11.23 26.34 2.26
CA ASP A 30 11.42 25.21 3.19
C ASP A 30 10.84 23.89 2.65
N ILE A 31 11.29 23.51 1.46
CA ILE A 31 10.75 22.35 0.76
C ILE A 31 11.43 21.10 1.31
N LYS A 32 10.65 20.16 1.86
CA LYS A 32 11.17 18.88 2.35
C LYS A 32 10.77 17.73 1.45
N ALA A 33 11.68 16.78 1.25
CA ALA A 33 11.39 15.52 0.55
C ALA A 33 11.27 14.37 1.55
N ASN A 34 10.04 13.91 1.79
CA ASN A 34 9.78 12.85 2.76
C ASN A 34 9.53 11.52 2.04
N VAL A 35 10.33 10.50 2.37
CA VAL A 35 10.08 9.15 1.87
C VAL A 35 8.88 8.54 2.56
N PHE A 36 8.06 7.83 1.79
CA PHE A 36 6.98 7.04 2.32
C PHE A 36 6.87 5.68 1.63
N GLY A 37 5.79 4.94 1.94
CA GLY A 37 5.47 3.69 1.28
C GLY A 37 6.48 2.59 1.57
N SER A 38 6.70 1.74 0.57
CA SER A 38 7.52 0.52 0.72
C SER A 38 8.99 0.80 1.06
N SER A 39 9.46 2.01 0.80
CA SER A 39 10.84 2.42 1.07
C SER A 39 11.15 2.57 2.57
N VAL A 40 10.15 2.78 3.43
CA VAL A 40 10.38 3.05 4.87
C VAL A 40 9.44 2.28 5.83
N ASN A 41 8.46 1.53 5.31
CA ASN A 41 7.59 0.67 6.12
C ASN A 41 8.06 -0.80 6.23
N ASP A 42 9.32 -1.07 5.85
CA ASP A 42 9.96 -2.39 5.88
C ASP A 42 9.39 -3.45 4.91
N LEU A 43 8.50 -3.05 3.99
CA LEU A 43 7.90 -3.92 2.95
C LEU A 43 8.47 -3.68 1.53
N GLY A 44 9.63 -3.04 1.43
CA GLY A 44 10.33 -2.77 0.18
C GLY A 44 11.18 -3.96 -0.29
N THR A 45 11.42 -4.02 -1.59
CA THR A 45 12.43 -4.88 -2.23
C THR A 45 13.50 -4.00 -2.86
N SER A 46 14.64 -4.57 -3.28
CA SER A 46 15.64 -3.81 -4.05
C SER A 46 15.06 -3.19 -5.34
N SER A 47 14.04 -3.82 -5.91
CA SER A 47 13.34 -3.38 -7.14
C SER A 47 12.15 -2.44 -6.91
N SER A 48 11.86 -2.06 -5.66
CA SER A 48 10.68 -1.24 -5.36
C SER A 48 10.89 0.21 -5.76
N ASP A 49 9.86 0.86 -6.26
CA ASP A 49 9.90 2.31 -6.54
C ASP A 49 10.09 3.11 -5.25
N VAL A 50 10.58 4.33 -5.39
CA VAL A 50 10.67 5.31 -4.30
C VAL A 50 9.41 6.16 -4.31
N ASP A 51 8.69 6.19 -3.18
CA ASP A 51 7.55 7.07 -3.02
C ASP A 51 7.97 8.32 -2.22
N LEU A 52 7.79 9.52 -2.79
CA LEU A 52 8.17 10.79 -2.17
C LEU A 52 6.97 11.72 -1.97
N CYS A 53 6.83 12.26 -0.76
CA CYS A 53 5.91 13.33 -0.43
C CYS A 53 6.70 14.61 -0.20
N ILE A 54 6.58 15.54 -1.14
CA ILE A 54 7.13 16.88 -0.97
C ILE A 54 6.21 17.67 -0.03
N THR A 55 6.77 18.21 1.05
CA THR A 55 6.02 19.09 1.96
C THR A 55 6.55 20.51 1.92
N THR A 56 5.64 21.48 1.82
CA THR A 56 5.95 22.91 1.87
C THR A 56 4.67 23.70 2.17
N ALA A 57 4.81 24.85 2.85
CA ALA A 57 3.73 25.81 3.00
C ALA A 57 3.44 26.59 1.69
N TRP A 58 4.36 26.55 0.73
CA TRP A 58 4.24 27.28 -0.53
C TRP A 58 3.29 26.59 -1.51
N ASN A 59 2.30 27.32 -2.00
CA ASN A 59 1.29 26.79 -2.91
C ASN A 59 1.75 26.66 -4.37
N GLY A 60 2.94 27.17 -4.74
CA GLY A 60 3.44 27.11 -6.11
C GLY A 60 3.67 25.69 -6.62
N LEU A 61 3.93 24.73 -5.72
CA LEU A 61 4.11 23.32 -6.06
C LEU A 61 2.80 22.53 -6.20
N ARG A 62 1.63 23.12 -5.92
CA ARG A 62 0.33 22.44 -6.17
C ARG A 62 0.19 22.02 -7.64
N ASN A 63 0.77 22.78 -8.56
CA ASN A 63 0.88 22.38 -9.95
C ASN A 63 2.11 21.49 -10.16
N VAL A 64 1.91 20.19 -10.03
CA VAL A 64 2.93 19.15 -10.25
C VAL A 64 3.63 19.20 -11.62
N ARG A 65 3.09 19.92 -12.61
CA ARG A 65 3.79 20.14 -13.90
C ARG A 65 5.09 20.95 -13.73
N VAL A 66 5.14 21.83 -12.73
CA VAL A 66 6.31 22.64 -12.41
C VAL A 66 7.46 21.75 -11.95
N LEU A 67 7.16 20.76 -11.10
CA LEU A 67 8.11 19.71 -10.68
C LEU A 67 8.62 18.91 -11.89
N ALA A 68 7.71 18.47 -12.77
CA ALA A 68 8.11 17.73 -13.98
C ALA A 68 9.03 18.54 -14.90
N LYS A 69 8.85 19.87 -14.99
CA LYS A 69 9.75 20.76 -15.75
C LYS A 69 11.14 20.84 -15.10
N LEU A 70 11.20 21.02 -13.78
CA LEU A 70 12.45 21.03 -13.03
C LEU A 70 13.21 19.72 -13.21
N PHE A 71 12.58 18.58 -12.95
CA PHE A 71 13.26 17.29 -13.00
C PHE A 71 13.79 16.96 -14.40
N ARG A 72 13.08 17.32 -15.47
CA ARG A 72 13.62 17.21 -16.85
C ARG A 72 14.85 18.09 -17.07
N LYS A 73 14.83 19.34 -16.58
CA LYS A 73 15.97 20.26 -16.64
C LYS A 73 17.19 19.71 -15.88
N CYS A 74 16.96 18.97 -14.79
CA CYS A 74 18.00 18.33 -13.98
C CYS A 74 18.43 16.94 -14.47
N GLY A 75 18.02 16.51 -15.68
CA GLY A 75 18.48 15.26 -16.28
C GLY A 75 17.72 14.00 -15.88
N MET A 76 16.61 14.11 -15.14
CA MET A 76 15.74 12.97 -14.84
C MET A 76 15.05 12.48 -16.12
N GLN A 77 14.92 11.16 -16.26
CA GLN A 77 14.36 10.51 -17.43
C GLN A 77 12.92 10.03 -17.16
N HIS A 78 12.21 9.64 -18.22
CA HIS A 78 10.84 9.10 -18.16
C HIS A 78 9.87 9.94 -17.31
N VAL A 79 10.04 11.26 -17.32
CA VAL A 79 9.26 12.16 -16.46
C VAL A 79 7.83 12.27 -16.98
N VAL A 80 6.88 11.67 -16.25
CA VAL A 80 5.44 11.65 -16.57
C VAL A 80 4.69 12.40 -15.47
N CYS A 81 3.78 13.30 -15.86
CA CYS A 81 2.95 14.03 -14.91
C CYS A 81 1.50 13.57 -15.03
N VAL A 82 0.86 13.29 -13.89
CA VAL A 82 -0.54 12.86 -13.79
C VAL A 82 -1.33 13.89 -12.99
N PRO A 83 -1.62 15.09 -13.54
CA PRO A 83 -2.15 16.21 -12.78
C PRO A 83 -3.65 16.11 -12.47
N ARG A 84 -4.39 15.26 -13.18
CA ARG A 84 -5.86 15.11 -13.05
C ARG A 84 -6.27 13.96 -12.12
N ALA A 85 -5.31 13.24 -11.54
CA ALA A 85 -5.61 12.19 -10.56
C ALA A 85 -6.11 12.79 -9.24
N LYS A 86 -6.82 11.98 -8.44
CA LYS A 86 -7.26 12.37 -7.08
C LYS A 86 -6.10 12.86 -6.21
N VAL A 87 -4.94 12.21 -6.35
CA VAL A 87 -3.66 12.69 -5.82
C VAL A 87 -2.76 12.94 -7.03
N PRO A 88 -2.53 14.20 -7.42
CA PRO A 88 -1.62 14.52 -8.51
C PRO A 88 -0.20 14.04 -8.21
N ILE A 89 0.44 13.41 -9.19
CA ILE A 89 1.81 12.89 -9.05
C ILE A 89 2.71 13.24 -10.24
N VAL A 90 4.01 13.22 -10.00
CA VAL A 90 5.07 13.15 -11.03
C VAL A 90 5.79 11.82 -10.85
N ARG A 91 5.85 11.03 -11.92
CA ARG A 91 6.72 9.87 -12.00
C ARG A 91 7.99 10.22 -12.73
N LEU A 92 9.13 9.72 -12.29
CA LEU A 92 10.41 9.93 -12.94
C LEU A 92 11.35 8.75 -12.73
N PHE A 93 12.43 8.72 -13.51
CA PHE A 93 13.54 7.80 -13.36
C PHE A 93 14.85 8.58 -13.20
N ASP A 94 15.61 8.27 -12.16
CA ASP A 94 16.97 8.73 -11.97
C ASP A 94 17.94 7.77 -12.67
N PRO A 95 18.60 8.19 -13.78
CA PRO A 95 19.52 7.33 -14.51
C PRO A 95 20.86 7.11 -13.80
N GLU A 96 21.26 7.95 -12.84
CA GLU A 96 22.50 7.78 -12.10
C GLU A 96 22.32 6.74 -10.98
N LEU A 97 21.24 6.88 -10.21
CA LEU A 97 20.95 5.96 -9.10
C LEU A 97 20.15 4.72 -9.52
N GLN A 98 19.64 4.70 -10.75
CA GLN A 98 18.79 3.65 -11.31
C GLN A 98 17.52 3.42 -10.47
N LEU A 99 16.83 4.52 -10.12
CA LEU A 99 15.64 4.51 -9.27
C LEU A 99 14.45 5.15 -9.96
N SER A 100 13.33 4.42 -9.98
CA SER A 100 12.01 4.98 -10.31
C SER A 100 11.42 5.66 -9.08
N CYS A 101 10.75 6.80 -9.27
CA CYS A 101 10.12 7.54 -8.19
C CYS A 101 8.77 8.14 -8.56
N ASP A 102 7.80 7.96 -7.66
CA ASP A 102 6.48 8.61 -7.68
C ASP A 102 6.44 9.71 -6.62
N ILE A 103 6.20 10.95 -7.05
CA ILE A 103 6.26 12.15 -6.23
C ILE A 103 4.88 12.80 -6.14
N ASN A 104 4.39 13.03 -4.94
CA ASN A 104 3.22 13.88 -4.68
C ASN A 104 3.62 15.12 -3.85
N VAL A 105 2.70 16.08 -3.71
CA VAL A 105 2.91 17.30 -2.92
C VAL A 105 1.83 17.38 -1.83
N ASN A 106 2.26 17.53 -0.58
CA ASN A 106 1.42 17.73 0.61
C ASN A 106 0.36 16.63 0.86
N ASN A 107 0.51 15.42 0.31
CA ASN A 107 -0.34 14.29 0.67
C ASN A 107 0.18 13.61 1.95
N THR A 108 0.03 14.30 3.08
CA THR A 108 0.55 13.87 4.39
C THR A 108 -0.12 12.60 4.93
N ILE A 109 -1.33 12.26 4.47
CA ILE A 109 -2.01 10.99 4.78
C ILE A 109 -1.12 9.80 4.40
N ALA A 110 -0.38 9.89 3.28
CA ALA A 110 0.52 8.82 2.86
C ALA A 110 1.67 8.58 3.86
N LEU A 111 2.11 9.64 4.56
CA LEU A 111 3.12 9.53 5.63
C LEU A 111 2.53 8.80 6.85
N GLN A 112 1.30 9.14 7.24
CA GLN A 112 0.60 8.50 8.36
C GLN A 112 0.33 7.01 8.09
N ASN A 113 -0.19 6.68 6.90
CA ASN A 113 -0.39 5.29 6.47
C ASN A 113 0.90 4.47 6.53
N THR A 114 2.00 5.08 6.10
CA THR A 114 3.31 4.47 6.09
C THR A 114 3.81 4.19 7.51
N LYS A 115 3.65 5.17 8.42
CA LYS A 115 3.99 5.02 9.84
C LYS A 115 3.14 3.94 10.52
N MET A 116 1.84 3.91 10.24
CA MET A 116 0.93 2.88 10.76
C MET A 116 1.32 1.48 10.29
N ILE A 117 1.58 1.30 8.98
CA ILE A 117 2.03 0.00 8.46
C ILE A 117 3.36 -0.40 9.10
N LYS A 118 4.33 0.52 9.19
CA LYS A 118 5.62 0.24 9.82
C LYS A 118 5.44 -0.26 11.25
N THR A 119 4.53 0.37 12.00
CA THR A 119 4.18 -0.03 13.35
C THR A 119 3.66 -1.47 13.35
N TYR A 120 2.64 -1.80 12.56
CA TYR A 120 2.12 -3.17 12.45
C TYR A 120 3.18 -4.21 12.05
N VAL A 121 4.07 -3.87 11.11
CA VAL A 121 5.15 -4.74 10.67
C VAL A 121 6.13 -5.06 11.79
N ALA A 122 6.34 -4.13 12.73
CA ALA A 122 7.23 -4.31 13.86
C ALA A 122 6.62 -5.10 15.03
N LEU A 123 5.29 -5.29 15.07
CA LEU A 123 4.61 -5.92 16.22
C LEU A 123 4.76 -7.44 16.28
N ASP A 124 4.88 -8.13 15.15
CA ASP A 124 4.99 -9.59 15.12
C ASP A 124 5.86 -10.06 13.95
N SER A 125 6.80 -10.96 14.24
CA SER A 125 7.78 -11.48 13.28
C SER A 125 7.16 -12.14 12.04
N ARG A 126 5.90 -12.59 12.11
CA ARG A 126 5.17 -13.23 11.01
C ARG A 126 4.58 -12.22 10.01
N VAL A 127 4.38 -10.98 10.43
CA VAL A 127 3.68 -9.95 9.63
C VAL A 127 4.46 -9.62 8.37
N ARG A 128 5.75 -9.28 8.53
CA ARG A 128 6.64 -8.92 7.42
C ARG A 128 6.74 -10.02 6.35
N PRO A 129 7.13 -11.27 6.67
CA PRO A 129 7.24 -12.32 5.66
C PRO A 129 5.89 -12.64 5.01
N LEU A 130 4.78 -12.66 5.75
CA LEU A 130 3.46 -12.90 5.15
C LEU A 130 3.10 -11.84 4.12
N ILE A 131 3.24 -10.55 4.48
CA ILE A 131 2.96 -9.45 3.55
C ILE A 131 3.91 -9.49 2.35
N MET A 132 5.20 -9.75 2.56
CA MET A 132 6.18 -9.80 1.48
C MET A 132 5.90 -10.96 0.50
N THR A 133 5.50 -12.13 0.99
CA THR A 133 5.12 -13.28 0.15
C THR A 133 3.88 -12.97 -0.68
N ILE A 134 2.83 -12.41 -0.08
CA ILE A 134 1.61 -12.06 -0.82
C ILE A 134 1.92 -10.93 -1.81
N LYS A 135 2.70 -9.91 -1.43
CA LYS A 135 3.12 -8.85 -2.36
C LYS A 135 3.90 -9.42 -3.54
N HIS A 136 4.79 -10.38 -3.30
CA HIS A 136 5.50 -11.05 -4.39
C HIS A 136 4.52 -11.73 -5.35
N TRP A 137 3.59 -12.55 -4.83
CA TRP A 137 2.54 -13.16 -5.63
C TRP A 137 1.75 -12.12 -6.43
N THR A 138 1.26 -11.04 -5.80
CA THR A 138 0.50 -10.00 -6.51
C THR A 138 1.29 -9.36 -7.65
N LYS A 139 2.62 -9.19 -7.49
CA LYS A 139 3.48 -8.64 -8.54
C LYS A 139 3.62 -9.62 -9.70
N GLN A 140 3.88 -10.90 -9.42
CA GLN A 140 4.03 -11.92 -10.46
C GLN A 140 2.73 -12.13 -11.24
N ARG A 141 1.59 -12.03 -10.56
CA ARG A 141 0.26 -12.18 -11.15
C ARG A 141 -0.30 -10.87 -11.74
N SER A 142 0.48 -9.78 -11.75
CA SER A 142 0.04 -8.46 -12.24
C SER A 142 -1.22 -7.90 -11.57
N LEU A 143 -1.41 -8.18 -10.27
CA LEU A 143 -2.56 -7.79 -9.44
C LEU A 143 -2.32 -6.56 -8.57
N ASN A 144 -1.21 -5.84 -8.79
CA ASN A 144 -0.73 -4.76 -7.94
C ASN A 144 -0.64 -3.38 -8.64
N ASP A 145 -1.37 -3.19 -9.74
CA ASP A 145 -1.37 -1.97 -10.57
C ASP A 145 -2.77 -1.32 -10.60
N ALA A 146 -3.00 -0.41 -9.65
CA ALA A 146 -4.23 0.39 -9.57
C ALA A 146 -4.28 1.54 -10.60
N GLY A 147 -3.18 1.83 -11.30
CA GLY A 147 -3.00 3.03 -12.12
C GLY A 147 -3.38 2.87 -13.59
N LYS A 148 -3.56 1.65 -14.08
CA LYS A 148 -3.82 1.32 -15.51
C LYS A 148 -5.24 1.60 -16.01
N TYR A 149 -5.87 2.68 -15.57
CA TYR A 149 -7.02 3.25 -16.32
C TYR A 149 -6.50 4.03 -17.55
N ASN A 150 -5.77 3.35 -18.44
CA ASN A 150 -5.30 3.98 -19.68
C ASN A 150 -6.43 3.97 -20.70
N VAL A 151 -6.77 5.16 -21.18
CA VAL A 151 -7.86 5.54 -22.09
C VAL A 151 -7.86 4.79 -23.45
N CYS A 152 -6.96 3.83 -23.68
CA CYS A 152 -6.79 3.13 -24.95
C CYS A 152 -6.93 1.60 -24.86
N VAL A 153 -7.02 1.01 -23.65
CA VAL A 153 -7.31 -0.42 -23.49
C VAL A 153 -8.25 -0.56 -22.29
N SER A 154 -9.42 -1.17 -22.51
CA SER A 154 -10.45 -1.47 -21.52
C SER A 154 -10.01 -2.55 -20.51
N ASN A 155 -8.87 -2.36 -19.87
CA ASN A 155 -8.41 -3.21 -18.76
C ASN A 155 -8.58 -2.39 -17.48
N GLY A 156 -9.57 -2.74 -16.66
CA GLY A 156 -9.74 -2.15 -15.33
C GLY A 156 -8.45 -2.19 -14.50
N GLY A 157 -8.32 -1.27 -13.55
CA GLY A 157 -7.20 -1.30 -12.61
C GLY A 157 -7.31 -2.51 -11.66
N THR A 158 -6.19 -2.98 -11.13
CA THR A 158 -6.20 -3.98 -10.04
C THR A 158 -6.13 -3.24 -8.69
N LEU A 159 -5.59 -3.88 -7.64
CA LEU A 159 -5.47 -3.25 -6.32
C LEU A 159 -4.09 -2.63 -6.15
N SER A 160 -3.99 -1.59 -5.32
CA SER A 160 -2.69 -1.06 -4.95
C SER A 160 -1.99 -1.99 -3.95
N SER A 161 -0.66 -1.94 -3.89
CA SER A 161 0.10 -2.65 -2.83
C SER A 161 -0.34 -2.26 -1.41
N TYR A 162 -0.82 -1.02 -1.23
CA TYR A 162 -1.37 -0.54 0.04
C TYR A 162 -2.70 -1.23 0.37
N THR A 163 -3.61 -1.34 -0.60
CA THR A 163 -4.90 -2.05 -0.46
C THR A 163 -4.69 -3.49 -0.01
N TRP A 164 -3.78 -4.21 -0.66
CA TRP A 164 -3.36 -5.57 -0.28
C TRP A 164 -2.84 -5.63 1.16
N THR A 165 -1.99 -4.68 1.55
CA THR A 165 -1.43 -4.61 2.90
C THR A 165 -2.53 -4.41 3.96
N CYS A 166 -3.53 -3.56 3.69
CA CYS A 166 -4.68 -3.36 4.58
C CYS A 166 -5.52 -4.64 4.74
N MET A 167 -5.74 -5.39 3.65
CA MET A 167 -6.43 -6.69 3.71
C MET A 167 -5.71 -7.69 4.61
N ILE A 168 -4.38 -7.76 4.50
CA ILE A 168 -3.56 -8.68 5.29
C ILE A 168 -3.53 -8.25 6.77
N ILE A 169 -3.38 -6.96 7.06
CA ILE A 169 -3.42 -6.44 8.45
C ILE A 169 -4.77 -6.79 9.10
N ASN A 170 -5.88 -6.52 8.42
CA ASN A 170 -7.20 -6.81 8.95
C ASN A 170 -7.45 -8.33 9.11
N PHE A 171 -6.94 -9.16 8.20
CA PHE A 171 -6.94 -10.61 8.37
C PHE A 171 -6.20 -11.04 9.65
N LEU A 172 -5.04 -10.44 9.93
CA LEU A 172 -4.24 -10.72 11.13
C LEU A 172 -4.90 -10.20 12.42
N GLN A 173 -5.63 -9.09 12.35
CA GLN A 173 -6.46 -8.56 13.45
C GLN A 173 -7.62 -9.50 13.80
N GLN A 174 -8.13 -10.26 12.82
CA GLN A 174 -9.28 -11.14 12.99
C GLN A 174 -8.91 -12.61 13.27
N ARG A 175 -7.62 -12.93 13.44
CA ARG A 175 -7.20 -14.26 13.91
C ARG A 175 -7.73 -14.51 15.31
N GLN A 176 -7.81 -15.77 15.71
CA GLN A 176 -8.19 -16.15 17.07
C GLN A 176 -7.19 -17.14 17.66
N PRO A 177 -6.38 -16.73 18.66
CA PRO A 177 -6.23 -15.37 19.18
C PRO A 177 -5.74 -14.35 18.12
N PRO A 178 -6.01 -13.05 18.25
CA PRO A 178 -5.57 -12.05 17.28
C PRO A 178 -4.04 -11.91 17.25
N ILE A 179 -3.47 -11.71 16.07
CA ILE A 179 -2.02 -11.48 15.90
C ILE A 179 -1.69 -10.00 15.96
N LEU A 180 -2.56 -9.16 15.41
CA LEU A 180 -2.39 -7.70 15.42
C LEU A 180 -3.48 -7.02 16.24
N PRO A 181 -3.16 -5.98 17.00
CA PRO A 181 -4.15 -5.15 17.67
C PRO A 181 -4.88 -4.22 16.70
N VAL A 182 -5.85 -3.46 17.20
CA VAL A 182 -6.48 -2.36 16.47
C VAL A 182 -5.91 -1.04 16.96
N LEU A 183 -4.85 -0.54 16.32
CA LEU A 183 -4.07 0.60 16.84
C LEU A 183 -4.89 1.89 17.03
N HIS A 184 -5.91 2.10 16.19
CA HIS A 184 -6.82 3.26 16.29
C HIS A 184 -7.79 3.18 17.47
N LYS A 185 -7.87 2.04 18.17
CA LYS A 185 -8.75 1.84 19.33
C LYS A 185 -8.01 1.79 20.66
N ILE A 186 -6.68 1.88 20.63
CA ILE A 186 -5.86 1.89 21.86
C ILE A 186 -5.69 3.35 22.29
N GLU A 187 -6.15 3.67 23.50
CA GLU A 187 -5.96 4.99 24.13
C GLU A 187 -6.41 6.17 23.24
N SER A 188 -7.51 6.00 22.49
CA SER A 188 -8.00 7.01 21.56
C SER A 188 -8.83 8.13 22.20
N GLU A 189 -9.14 8.04 23.49
CA GLU A 189 -9.95 9.04 24.19
C GLU A 189 -9.25 10.40 24.24
N GLY A 190 -9.91 11.44 23.73
CA GLY A 190 -9.37 12.81 23.69
C GLY A 190 -8.23 13.04 22.68
N LYS A 191 -7.99 12.09 21.77
CA LYS A 191 -7.01 12.22 20.68
C LYS A 191 -7.70 12.61 19.36
N ASP A 192 -6.91 13.14 18.42
CA ASP A 192 -7.38 13.45 17.07
C ASP A 192 -7.91 12.20 16.35
N GLU A 193 -8.84 12.38 15.39
CA GLU A 193 -9.44 11.25 14.64
C GLU A 193 -8.41 10.40 13.87
N ASP A 194 -7.28 11.04 13.51
CA ASP A 194 -6.14 10.46 12.80
C ASP A 194 -5.13 9.78 13.75
N TYR A 195 -5.38 9.76 15.06
CA TYR A 195 -4.47 9.13 16.02
C TYR A 195 -4.53 7.60 15.94
N PHE A 196 -3.36 6.97 16.05
CA PHE A 196 -3.20 5.56 16.31
C PHE A 196 -2.05 5.36 17.30
N TYR A 197 -2.15 4.34 18.15
CA TYR A 197 -1.10 4.00 19.10
C TYR A 197 0.11 3.40 18.39
N ASP A 198 1.31 3.92 18.66
CA ASP A 198 2.54 3.57 17.94
C ASP A 198 3.71 3.14 18.83
N ASP A 199 3.48 2.92 20.13
CA ASP A 199 4.48 2.39 21.07
C ASP A 199 4.65 0.86 20.86
N VAL A 200 5.56 0.53 19.94
CA VAL A 200 5.90 -0.85 19.55
C VAL A 200 6.39 -1.68 20.74
N GLU A 201 7.16 -1.10 21.66
CA GLU A 201 7.75 -1.84 22.78
C GLU A 201 6.70 -2.38 23.74
N LYS A 202 5.61 -1.64 23.94
CA LYS A 202 4.47 -2.10 24.76
C LYS A 202 3.58 -3.12 24.06
N LEU A 203 3.64 -3.19 22.73
CA LEU A 203 2.76 -4.05 21.92
C LEU A 203 3.46 -5.29 21.33
N LYS A 204 4.78 -5.40 21.43
CA LYS A 204 5.58 -6.48 20.81
C LYS A 204 5.16 -7.90 21.20
N ASP A 205 4.54 -8.07 22.36
CA ASP A 205 4.10 -9.37 22.86
C ASP A 205 2.62 -9.69 22.55
N PHE A 206 1.89 -8.76 21.93
CA PHE A 206 0.44 -8.88 21.68
C PHE A 206 0.08 -10.18 20.93
N GLY A 207 0.82 -10.51 19.88
CA GLY A 207 0.54 -11.66 19.01
C GLY A 207 0.99 -13.03 19.55
N LEU A 208 1.68 -13.08 20.70
CA LEU A 208 2.32 -14.30 21.21
C LEU A 208 1.33 -15.42 21.57
N ALA A 209 0.08 -15.08 21.90
CA ALA A 209 -0.96 -16.06 22.20
C ALA A 209 -1.33 -16.91 20.98
N ASN A 210 -1.21 -16.35 19.77
CA ASN A 210 -1.49 -17.07 18.53
C ASN A 210 -0.26 -17.90 18.10
N LYS A 211 -0.47 -19.20 17.81
CA LYS A 211 0.59 -20.15 17.45
C LYS A 211 0.56 -20.59 15.97
N GLU A 212 -0.22 -19.93 15.13
CA GLU A 212 -0.29 -20.25 13.71
C GLU A 212 1.04 -19.99 13.01
N SER A 213 1.46 -20.96 12.19
CA SER A 213 2.67 -20.87 11.37
C SER A 213 2.45 -19.96 10.16
N LEU A 214 3.55 -19.51 9.54
CA LEU A 214 3.47 -18.71 8.32
C LEU A 214 2.73 -19.42 7.18
N GLY A 215 2.97 -20.72 6.99
CA GLY A 215 2.25 -21.52 5.99
C GLY A 215 0.75 -21.62 6.30
N GLY A 216 0.39 -21.81 7.57
CA GLY A 216 -1.01 -21.82 8.00
C GLY A 216 -1.71 -20.49 7.78
N LEU A 217 -1.04 -19.38 8.09
CA LEU A 217 -1.55 -18.02 7.85
C LEU A 217 -1.70 -17.72 6.36
N LEU A 218 -0.75 -18.15 5.53
CA LEU A 218 -0.81 -18.00 4.08
C LEU A 218 -2.03 -18.74 3.52
N PHE A 219 -2.17 -20.03 3.85
CA PHE A 219 -3.34 -20.83 3.47
C PHE A 219 -4.65 -20.17 3.93
N ALA A 220 -4.73 -19.76 5.19
CA ALA A 220 -5.94 -19.17 5.76
C ALA A 220 -6.28 -17.81 5.14
N PHE A 221 -5.30 -17.01 4.73
CA PHE A 221 -5.53 -15.76 4.01
C PHE A 221 -6.18 -16.01 2.65
N PHE A 222 -5.63 -16.94 1.86
CA PHE A 222 -6.20 -17.28 0.55
C PHE A 222 -7.57 -17.94 0.67
N ARG A 223 -7.76 -18.84 1.64
CA ARG A 223 -9.08 -19.41 1.94
C ARG A 223 -10.10 -18.34 2.31
N ARG A 224 -9.69 -17.35 3.12
CA ARG A 224 -10.55 -16.23 3.52
C ARG A 224 -11.06 -15.47 2.29
N PHE A 225 -10.19 -15.05 1.39
CA PHE A 225 -10.59 -14.21 0.26
C PHE A 225 -11.09 -14.99 -0.97
N ALA A 226 -10.80 -16.28 -1.09
CA ALA A 226 -11.38 -17.14 -2.12
C ALA A 226 -12.82 -17.58 -1.78
N ILE A 227 -13.06 -17.97 -0.52
CA ILE A 227 -14.27 -18.72 -0.13
C ILE A 227 -15.11 -17.98 0.92
N GLU A 228 -14.49 -17.43 1.98
CA GLU A 228 -15.22 -17.01 3.19
C GLU A 228 -15.67 -15.54 3.17
N PHE A 229 -14.97 -14.66 2.46
CA PHE A 229 -15.25 -13.22 2.44
C PHE A 229 -16.45 -12.90 1.54
N ASP A 230 -17.43 -12.20 2.10
CA ASP A 230 -18.63 -11.79 1.38
C ASP A 230 -18.37 -10.45 0.66
N TYR A 231 -18.06 -10.53 -0.62
CA TYR A 231 -17.75 -9.35 -1.45
C TYR A 231 -18.95 -8.42 -1.67
N ASP A 232 -20.17 -8.91 -1.48
CA ASP A 232 -21.39 -8.13 -1.72
C ASP A 232 -21.72 -7.28 -0.49
N GLU A 233 -21.52 -7.83 0.71
CA GLU A 233 -21.91 -7.16 1.96
C GLU A 233 -20.75 -6.64 2.81
N GLN A 234 -19.56 -7.24 2.76
CA GLN A 234 -18.47 -6.92 3.70
C GLN A 234 -17.53 -5.84 3.19
N VAL A 235 -16.97 -5.10 4.16
CA VAL A 235 -15.94 -4.08 3.98
C VAL A 235 -14.79 -4.38 4.94
N VAL A 236 -13.58 -4.51 4.40
CA VAL A 236 -12.36 -4.65 5.19
C VAL A 236 -12.05 -3.34 5.90
N SER A 237 -11.90 -3.34 7.23
CA SER A 237 -11.53 -2.13 7.99
C SER A 237 -10.42 -2.41 9.00
N VAL A 238 -9.20 -1.95 8.69
CA VAL A 238 -8.05 -1.97 9.63
C VAL A 238 -8.33 -1.09 10.85
N ARG A 239 -9.04 0.04 10.66
CA ARG A 239 -9.42 0.96 11.73
C ARG A 239 -10.34 0.30 12.75
N GLN A 240 -11.21 -0.61 12.30
CA GLN A 240 -12.20 -1.26 13.16
C GLN A 240 -11.78 -2.63 13.66
N GLY A 241 -10.81 -3.28 12.99
CA GLY A 241 -10.34 -4.63 13.34
C GLY A 241 -11.31 -5.76 12.99
N ARG A 242 -12.37 -5.44 12.24
CA ARG A 242 -13.43 -6.36 11.83
C ARG A 242 -13.87 -6.05 10.41
N TYR A 243 -14.71 -6.90 9.84
CA TYR A 243 -15.51 -6.50 8.69
C TYR A 243 -16.64 -5.58 9.14
N LEU A 244 -16.77 -4.46 8.42
CA LEU A 244 -17.98 -3.63 8.45
C LEU A 244 -18.93 -4.13 7.37
N THR A 245 -20.19 -3.74 7.41
CA THR A 245 -21.10 -3.94 6.28
C THR A 245 -21.05 -2.75 5.33
N LYS A 246 -21.34 -2.97 4.04
CA LYS A 246 -21.49 -1.88 3.07
C LYS A 246 -22.61 -0.93 3.49
N LYS A 247 -23.68 -1.44 4.10
CA LYS A 247 -24.76 -0.64 4.67
C LYS A 247 -24.29 0.26 5.81
N GLU A 248 -23.50 -0.26 6.75
CA GLU A 248 -22.86 0.54 7.82
C GLU A 248 -22.02 1.70 7.25
N LYS A 249 -21.46 1.52 6.05
CA LYS A 249 -20.62 2.51 5.34
C LYS A 249 -21.37 3.40 4.36
N GLY A 250 -22.64 3.13 4.05
CA GLY A 250 -23.36 3.75 2.94
C GLY A 250 -22.76 3.40 1.56
N TRP A 251 -22.10 2.25 1.45
CA TRP A 251 -21.46 1.72 0.24
C TRP A 251 -22.28 0.60 -0.43
N ASP A 252 -23.49 0.35 0.05
CA ASP A 252 -24.46 -0.61 -0.47
C ASP A 252 -25.17 -0.14 -1.74
N THR A 253 -24.88 1.09 -2.19
CA THR A 253 -25.39 1.69 -3.42
C THR A 253 -24.26 2.27 -4.29
N GLY A 254 -24.60 2.64 -5.54
CA GLY A 254 -23.65 3.26 -6.46
C GLY A 254 -22.50 2.34 -6.88
N ARG A 255 -21.33 2.93 -7.19
CA ARG A 255 -20.16 2.18 -7.69
C ARG A 255 -19.60 1.20 -6.67
N ASN A 256 -19.60 1.54 -5.38
CA ASN A 256 -19.00 0.68 -4.35
C ASN A 256 -19.77 -0.62 -4.13
N LYS A 257 -21.08 -0.64 -4.45
CA LYS A 257 -21.92 -1.84 -4.31
C LYS A 257 -21.29 -3.06 -4.98
N MET A 258 -20.69 -2.88 -6.15
CA MET A 258 -20.13 -3.97 -6.95
C MET A 258 -18.59 -4.03 -6.91
N SER A 259 -17.96 -3.23 -6.05
CA SER A 259 -16.51 -3.24 -5.85
C SER A 259 -16.14 -4.04 -4.61
N LEU A 260 -14.91 -4.57 -4.60
CA LEU A 260 -14.23 -4.93 -3.37
C LEU A 260 -14.09 -3.66 -2.51
N CYS A 261 -14.52 -3.75 -1.25
CA CYS A 261 -14.52 -2.62 -0.34
C CYS A 261 -13.47 -2.79 0.75
N VAL A 262 -12.48 -1.88 0.75
CA VAL A 262 -11.43 -1.77 1.76
C VAL A 262 -11.39 -0.33 2.24
N GLU A 263 -11.72 -0.10 3.51
CA GLU A 263 -11.75 1.23 4.13
C GLU A 263 -10.33 1.78 4.28
N GLU A 264 -10.14 3.04 3.88
CA GLU A 264 -8.93 3.80 4.17
C GLU A 264 -8.94 4.24 5.66
N PRO A 265 -7.93 3.89 6.49
CA PRO A 265 -8.01 4.07 7.94
C PRO A 265 -8.05 5.52 8.46
N PHE A 266 -7.55 6.48 7.69
CA PHE A 266 -7.49 7.91 8.05
C PHE A 266 -8.52 8.74 7.26
N ASN A 267 -8.97 8.26 6.11
CA ASN A 267 -10.07 8.81 5.33
C ASN A 267 -11.15 7.75 5.14
N VAL A 268 -11.95 7.56 6.19
CA VAL A 268 -12.98 6.49 6.25
C VAL A 268 -14.04 6.59 5.16
N GLY A 269 -14.16 7.72 4.45
CA GLY A 269 -15.05 7.86 3.29
C GLY A 269 -14.49 7.27 1.99
N ARG A 270 -13.21 6.88 1.96
CA ARG A 270 -12.52 6.36 0.77
C ARG A 270 -12.48 4.83 0.77
N ASN A 271 -12.95 4.25 -0.32
CA ASN A 271 -12.72 2.85 -0.66
C ASN A 271 -11.39 2.70 -1.43
N LEU A 272 -10.45 1.92 -0.90
CA LEU A 272 -9.15 1.58 -1.52
C LEU A 272 -9.25 0.55 -2.65
N GLY A 273 -10.37 -0.18 -2.75
CA GLY A 273 -10.65 -1.13 -3.82
C GLY A 273 -11.33 -0.50 -5.04
N ASN A 274 -11.56 0.82 -5.04
CA ASN A 274 -12.32 1.51 -6.07
C ASN A 274 -11.63 1.61 -7.45
N SER A 275 -10.37 1.17 -7.55
CA SER A 275 -9.65 1.02 -8.83
C SER A 275 -10.04 -0.25 -9.58
N ALA A 276 -10.52 -1.27 -8.87
CA ALA A 276 -10.98 -2.53 -9.44
C ALA A 276 -12.46 -2.44 -9.82
N ASP A 277 -12.74 -2.57 -11.11
CA ASP A 277 -14.10 -2.73 -11.61
C ASP A 277 -14.62 -4.17 -11.38
N ILE A 278 -15.86 -4.43 -11.79
CA ILE A 278 -16.54 -5.71 -11.56
C ILE A 278 -15.74 -6.87 -12.18
N ALA A 279 -15.23 -6.68 -13.40
CA ALA A 279 -14.42 -7.68 -14.08
C ALA A 279 -13.10 -7.95 -13.34
N SER A 280 -12.43 -6.89 -12.87
CA SER A 280 -11.20 -6.97 -12.09
C SER A 280 -11.41 -7.65 -10.75
N VAL A 281 -12.53 -7.38 -10.06
CA VAL A 281 -12.91 -8.07 -8.81
C VAL A 281 -13.16 -9.55 -9.06
N HIS A 282 -13.84 -9.90 -10.16
CA HIS A 282 -14.01 -11.30 -10.54
C HIS A 282 -12.66 -11.99 -10.82
N GLY A 283 -11.77 -11.35 -11.58
CA GLY A 283 -10.42 -11.86 -11.84
C GLY A 283 -9.59 -12.05 -10.57
N LEU A 284 -9.67 -11.12 -9.62
CA LEU A 284 -9.03 -11.25 -8.30
C LEU A 284 -9.53 -12.49 -7.56
N ARG A 285 -10.85 -12.75 -7.57
CA ARG A 285 -11.45 -13.94 -6.95
C ARG A 285 -10.96 -15.23 -7.60
N CYS A 286 -10.85 -15.25 -8.93
CA CYS A 286 -10.30 -16.39 -9.66
C CYS A 286 -8.82 -16.63 -9.30
N GLU A 287 -8.00 -15.58 -9.17
CA GLU A 287 -6.59 -15.72 -8.77
C GLU A 287 -6.42 -16.15 -7.31
N PHE A 288 -7.32 -15.72 -6.40
CA PHE A 288 -7.36 -16.26 -5.03
C PHE A 288 -7.68 -17.76 -5.02
N GLN A 289 -8.70 -18.18 -5.78
CA GLN A 289 -9.08 -19.58 -5.90
C GLN A 289 -7.96 -20.41 -6.51
N ARG A 290 -7.33 -19.91 -7.59
CA ARG A 290 -6.18 -20.55 -8.23
C ARG A 290 -5.03 -20.77 -7.26
N PHE A 291 -4.67 -19.75 -6.45
CA PHE A 291 -3.62 -19.91 -5.45
C PHE A 291 -3.99 -21.02 -4.46
N LEU A 292 -5.23 -21.02 -3.96
CA LEU A 292 -5.70 -21.99 -2.99
C LEU A 292 -5.69 -23.42 -3.54
N ASP A 293 -6.18 -23.61 -4.77
CA ASP A 293 -6.26 -24.93 -5.42
C ASP A 293 -4.87 -25.55 -5.61
N LEU A 294 -3.90 -24.77 -6.12
CA LEU A 294 -2.53 -25.23 -6.30
C LEU A 294 -1.84 -25.51 -4.95
N LEU A 295 -2.09 -24.67 -3.94
CA LEU A 295 -1.55 -24.91 -2.60
C LEU A 295 -2.10 -26.21 -1.99
N ILE A 296 -3.37 -26.53 -2.23
CA ILE A 296 -4.00 -27.79 -1.78
C ILE A 296 -3.48 -28.99 -2.58
N ALA A 297 -3.21 -28.81 -3.88
CA ALA A 297 -2.62 -29.84 -4.73
C ALA A 297 -1.16 -30.18 -4.35
N GLY A 298 -0.53 -29.36 -3.50
CA GLY A 298 0.84 -29.56 -3.03
C GLY A 298 1.89 -28.94 -3.96
N ASP A 299 1.49 -28.07 -4.87
CA ASP A 299 2.42 -27.33 -5.73
C ASP A 299 3.30 -26.39 -4.90
N ASP A 300 4.52 -26.16 -5.36
CA ASP A 300 5.45 -25.25 -4.69
C ASP A 300 5.09 -23.77 -4.92
N LEU A 301 5.57 -22.90 -4.02
CA LEU A 301 5.28 -21.47 -4.08
C LEU A 301 5.86 -20.78 -5.32
N GLU A 302 6.91 -21.33 -5.93
CA GLU A 302 7.51 -20.77 -7.15
C GLU A 302 6.56 -20.96 -8.33
N PHE A 303 6.00 -22.16 -8.49
CA PHE A 303 4.97 -22.46 -9.48
C PHE A 303 3.69 -21.66 -9.24
N ILE A 304 3.21 -21.60 -8.00
CA ILE A 304 2.01 -20.83 -7.64
C ILE A 304 2.19 -19.34 -7.96
N CYS A 305 3.39 -18.81 -7.75
CA CYS A 305 3.76 -17.42 -8.03
C CYS A 305 4.36 -17.23 -9.44
N SER A 306 4.15 -18.16 -10.36
CA SER A 306 4.59 -18.00 -11.75
C SER A 306 4.03 -16.71 -12.37
N LEU A 307 4.78 -16.14 -13.31
CA LEU A 307 4.37 -14.94 -14.04
C LEU A 307 3.01 -15.17 -14.72
N TYR A 308 2.14 -14.16 -14.66
CA TYR A 308 0.90 -14.16 -15.43
C TYR A 308 1.20 -14.28 -16.93
N GLN A 309 0.53 -15.23 -17.60
CA GLN A 309 0.66 -15.47 -19.04
C GLN A 309 -0.46 -14.77 -19.80
#